data_AF-A0A832CSW4-F1
#
_entry.id   AF-A0A832CSW4-F1
#
_cell.length_a   1.000
_cell.length_b   1.000
_cell.length_c   1.000
_cell.angle_alpha   90.00
_cell.angle_beta   90.00
_cell.angle_gamma   90.00
#
_symmetry.space_group_name_H-M   'P 1'
#
loop_
_entity.id
_entity.type
_entity.pdbx_description
1 polymer ?
#
loop_
_entity_poly.entity_id
_entity_poly.type
_entity_poly.pdbx_seq_one_letter_code
_entity_poly.pdbx_strand_id
1 'polypeptide(L)'
;MVNALSFKWFKGFIRIELLSDGLVVRALKSSIMLEPRVIQTINLDYHLREFKSKRDKVIYLDLKSKLTGESRSARVMAYSSDHDTYLGPYWLVYTLIGDLPYLTIYSQPGALYDYVILSIDKIMVKTNSRREVYILDENGSRKLMLL
;
A
#
# COMPACT_ATOMS: atom_id res chain seq x y z
N MET A 1 -7.28 -8.46 -19.73
CA MET A 1 -7.39 -8.45 -18.25
C MET A 1 -7.05 -7.03 -17.78
N VAL A 2 -7.79 -6.48 -16.83
CA VAL A 2 -7.46 -5.15 -16.28
C VAL A 2 -6.22 -5.30 -15.42
N ASN A 3 -5.15 -4.58 -15.78
CA ASN A 3 -3.87 -4.63 -15.05
C ASN A 3 -3.63 -3.37 -14.20
N ALA A 4 -4.54 -2.40 -14.25
CA ALA A 4 -4.45 -1.19 -13.46
C ALA A 4 -5.82 -0.62 -13.11
N LEU A 5 -5.93 -0.03 -11.93
CA LEU A 5 -7.11 0.65 -11.40
C LEU A 5 -6.69 1.98 -10.77
N SER A 6 -7.63 2.90 -10.60
CA SER A 6 -7.41 4.16 -9.92
C SER A 6 -8.50 4.42 -8.89
N PHE A 7 -8.12 5.04 -7.77
CA PHE A 7 -9.03 5.43 -6.70
C PHE A 7 -8.87 6.92 -6.46
N LYS A 8 -9.99 7.64 -6.37
CA LYS A 8 -9.99 9.05 -5.99
C LYS A 8 -9.23 9.17 -4.67
N TRP A 9 -8.38 10.17 -4.58
CA TRP A 9 -7.57 10.38 -3.39
C TRP A 9 -7.63 11.85 -3.00
N PHE A 10 -7.10 12.16 -1.80
CA PHE A 10 -7.09 13.51 -1.19
C PHE A 10 -6.91 14.63 -2.22
N LYS A 11 -5.91 14.48 -3.10
CA LYS A 11 -5.79 15.23 -4.35
C LYS A 11 -5.48 14.22 -5.44
N GLY A 12 -6.14 14.33 -6.59
CA GLY A 12 -5.91 13.42 -7.70
C GLY A 12 -6.39 11.99 -7.42
N PHE A 13 -5.63 11.01 -7.89
CA PHE A 13 -5.95 9.60 -7.81
C PHE A 13 -4.71 8.79 -7.39
N ILE A 14 -4.87 7.78 -6.55
CA ILE A 14 -3.85 6.74 -6.41
C ILE A 14 -4.10 5.72 -7.50
N ARG A 15 -3.05 5.31 -8.20
CA ARG A 15 -3.11 4.26 -9.22
C ARG A 15 -2.50 2.99 -8.69
N ILE A 16 -3.21 1.88 -8.90
CA ILE A 16 -2.78 0.54 -8.54
C ILE A 16 -2.48 -0.21 -9.82
N GLU A 17 -1.30 -0.81 -9.92
CA GLU A 17 -0.86 -1.59 -11.07
C GLU A 17 -0.42 -2.98 -10.63
N LEU A 18 -0.88 -4.00 -11.35
CA LEU A 18 -0.39 -5.36 -11.19
C LEU A 18 0.83 -5.57 -12.09
N LEU A 19 1.95 -5.95 -11.48
CA LEU A 19 3.17 -6.36 -12.15
C LEU A 19 3.37 -7.88 -11.99
N SER A 20 4.39 -8.44 -12.64
CA SER A 20 4.70 -9.87 -12.56
C SER A 20 5.14 -10.34 -11.18
N ASP A 21 5.73 -9.44 -10.40
CA ASP A 21 6.38 -9.66 -9.11
C ASP A 21 5.56 -9.14 -7.92
N GLY A 22 4.51 -8.35 -8.16
CA GLY A 22 3.73 -7.75 -7.09
C GLY A 22 2.72 -6.71 -7.56
N LEU A 23 2.32 -5.86 -6.62
CA LEU A 23 1.36 -4.79 -6.85
C LEU A 23 1.99 -3.43 -6.50
N VAL A 24 2.00 -2.52 -7.46
CA VAL A 24 2.51 -1.16 -7.26
C VAL A 24 1.35 -0.22 -6.96
N VAL A 25 1.49 0.52 -5.87
CA VAL A 25 0.71 1.71 -5.57
C VAL A 25 1.50 2.93 -6.04
N ARG A 26 0.97 3.71 -6.99
CA ARG A 26 1.55 4.97 -7.46
C ARG A 26 0.77 6.16 -6.96
N ALA A 27 1.51 7.13 -6.44
CA ALA A 27 1.07 8.47 -6.06
C ALA A 27 1.91 9.49 -6.85
N LEU A 28 1.62 10.79 -6.71
CA LEU A 28 2.17 11.86 -7.57
C LEU A 28 3.70 11.86 -7.70
N LYS A 29 4.43 11.54 -6.63
CA LYS A 29 5.90 11.51 -6.60
C LYS A 29 6.47 10.33 -5.83
N SER A 30 5.62 9.41 -5.39
CA SER A 30 6.03 8.28 -4.57
C SER A 30 5.32 7.02 -5.02
N SER A 31 5.94 5.88 -4.75
CA SER A 31 5.30 4.60 -4.98
C SER A 31 5.66 3.58 -3.92
N ILE A 32 4.78 2.62 -3.74
CA ILE A 32 4.95 1.49 -2.83
C ILE A 32 4.76 0.24 -3.65
N MET A 33 5.76 -0.63 -3.67
CA MET A 33 5.67 -1.94 -4.32
C MET A 33 5.45 -3.02 -3.26
N LEU A 34 4.39 -3.78 -3.44
CA LEU A 34 3.97 -4.87 -2.56
C LEU A 34 4.34 -6.20 -3.20
N GLU A 35 5.46 -6.78 -2.77
CA GLU A 35 5.92 -8.11 -3.15
C GLU A 35 5.65 -9.10 -2.01
N PRO A 36 5.58 -10.42 -2.26
CA PRO A 36 5.24 -11.40 -1.22
C PRO A 36 6.02 -11.31 0.11
N ARG A 37 7.27 -10.83 0.09
CA ARG A 37 8.13 -10.72 1.28
C ARG A 37 8.67 -9.31 1.54
N VAL A 38 8.48 -8.40 0.59
CA VAL A 38 9.16 -7.11 0.56
C VAL A 38 8.15 -6.02 0.26
N ILE A 39 8.23 -4.94 1.01
CA ILE A 39 7.54 -3.70 0.70
C ILE A 39 8.60 -2.68 0.33
N GLN A 40 8.69 -2.35 -0.95
CA GLN A 40 9.62 -1.33 -1.41
C GLN A 40 8.92 0.02 -1.42
N THR A 41 9.63 1.04 -0.98
CA THR A 41 9.14 2.41 -0.90
C THR A 41 10.04 3.30 -1.75
N ILE A 42 9.41 4.07 -2.64
CA ILE A 42 10.08 4.96 -3.58
C ILE A 42 9.61 6.39 -3.28
N ASN A 43 10.55 7.30 -3.05
CA ASN A 43 10.37 8.73 -2.76
C ASN A 43 9.36 8.97 -1.62
N LEU A 44 9.39 8.10 -0.61
CA LEU A 44 8.48 8.12 0.52
C LEU A 44 9.25 8.41 1.81
N ASP A 45 8.99 9.54 2.45
CA ASP A 45 9.61 9.89 3.74
C ASP A 45 8.65 9.56 4.89
N TYR A 46 9.13 8.75 5.84
CA TYR A 46 8.33 8.24 6.95
C TYR A 46 9.14 7.93 8.20
N HIS A 47 8.45 7.93 9.34
CA HIS A 47 8.89 7.30 10.58
C HIS A 47 8.31 5.89 10.67
N LEU A 48 9.14 4.92 11.06
CA LEU A 48 8.71 3.54 11.24
C LEU A 48 8.35 3.31 12.71
N ARG A 49 7.15 2.79 12.96
CA ARG A 49 6.72 2.30 14.28
C ARG A 49 6.27 0.85 14.17
N GLU A 50 6.58 0.06 15.19
CA GLU A 50 6.19 -1.35 15.23
C GLU A 50 5.43 -1.65 16.52
N PHE A 51 4.37 -2.44 16.39
CA PHE A 51 3.63 -3.00 17.51
C PHE A 51 3.60 -4.52 17.37
N LYS A 52 4.18 -5.20 18.36
CA LYS A 52 4.16 -6.66 18.46
C LYS A 52 3.26 -7.11 19.60
N SER A 53 2.34 -8.01 19.30
CA SER A 53 1.59 -8.79 20.30
C SER A 53 2.09 -10.23 20.31
N LYS A 54 1.49 -11.10 21.15
CA LYS A 54 1.83 -12.54 21.18
C LYS A 54 1.56 -13.24 19.84
N ARG A 55 0.61 -12.76 19.04
CA ARG A 55 0.19 -13.40 17.78
C ARG A 55 0.42 -12.53 16.55
N ASP A 56 0.42 -11.22 16.74
CA ASP A 56 0.37 -10.27 15.65
C ASP A 56 1.57 -9.35 15.64
N LYS A 57 1.91 -8.88 14.45
CA LYS A 57 2.84 -7.78 14.24
C LYS A 57 2.20 -6.78 13.29
N VAL A 58 2.24 -5.52 13.68
CA VAL A 58 1.73 -4.39 12.90
C VAL A 58 2.86 -3.39 12.73
N ILE A 59 3.15 -3.05 11.50
CA ILE A 59 4.14 -2.03 11.15
C ILE A 59 3.39 -0.81 10.64
N TYR A 60 3.76 0.36 11.14
CA TYR A 60 3.26 1.65 10.68
C TYR A 60 4.39 2.44 10.05
N LEU A 61 4.11 3.03 8.90
CA LEU A 61 4.91 4.06 8.26
C LEU A 61 4.14 5.37 8.40
N ASP A 62 4.52 6.18 9.38
CA ASP A 62 3.93 7.50 9.59
C ASP A 62 4.60 8.48 8.62
N LEU A 63 3.85 8.91 7.61
CA LEU A 63 4.39 9.72 6.53
C LEU A 63 4.68 11.13 7.02
N LYS A 64 5.86 11.67 6.69
CA LYS A 64 6.19 13.07 7.03
C LYS A 64 5.43 14.07 6.17
N SER A 65 4.87 13.62 5.04
CA SER A 65 4.07 14.42 4.12
C SER A 65 2.88 13.63 3.61
N LYS A 66 1.77 14.31 3.30
CA LYS A 66 0.55 13.66 2.80
C LYS A 66 0.78 12.97 1.45
N LEU A 67 0.37 11.72 1.35
CA LEU A 67 0.32 10.94 0.12
C LEU A 67 -0.69 11.59 -0.84
N THR A 68 -0.16 12.24 -1.87
CA THR A 68 -0.93 13.02 -2.85
C THR A 68 -1.06 12.19 -4.12
N GLY A 69 -2.29 12.00 -4.61
CA GLY A 69 -2.54 11.25 -5.84
C GLY A 69 -2.07 11.99 -7.10
N GLU A 70 -1.85 11.23 -8.16
CA GLU A 70 -1.50 11.73 -9.49
C GLU A 70 -2.73 12.28 -10.24
N SER A 71 -2.50 13.02 -11.33
CA SER A 71 -3.59 13.38 -12.23
C SER A 71 -4.17 12.13 -12.88
N ARG A 72 -5.50 12.10 -13.05
CA ARG A 72 -6.18 10.92 -13.58
C ARG A 72 -5.70 10.59 -14.99
N SER A 73 -5.28 9.36 -15.21
CA SER A 73 -5.15 8.81 -16.56
C SER A 73 -6.53 8.42 -17.10
N ALA A 74 -6.94 8.98 -18.23
CA ALA A 74 -8.23 8.66 -18.87
C ALA A 74 -8.36 7.18 -19.27
N ARG A 75 -7.24 6.44 -19.31
CA ARG A 75 -7.18 5.03 -19.75
C ARG A 75 -7.35 4.01 -18.61
N VAL A 76 -7.55 4.46 -17.38
CA VAL A 76 -7.64 3.60 -16.20
C VAL A 76 -9.02 3.72 -15.56
N MET A 77 -9.61 2.58 -15.22
CA MET A 77 -10.87 2.52 -14.47
C MET A 77 -10.70 3.23 -13.13
N ALA A 78 -11.60 4.15 -12.81
CA ALA A 78 -11.45 5.01 -11.63
C ALA A 78 -12.69 4.92 -10.74
N TYR A 79 -12.45 4.67 -9.45
CA TYR A 79 -13.48 4.65 -8.42
C TYR A 79 -13.42 5.91 -7.57
N SER A 80 -14.56 6.51 -7.27
CA SER A 80 -14.66 7.77 -6.52
C SER A 80 -15.54 7.72 -5.27
N SER A 81 -16.08 6.55 -4.96
CA SER A 81 -16.90 6.22 -3.80
C SER A 81 -16.48 4.86 -3.28
N ASP A 82 -16.98 4.46 -2.11
CA ASP A 82 -16.75 3.14 -1.53
C ASP A 82 -16.91 2.03 -2.57
N HIS A 83 -15.91 1.16 -2.64
CA HIS A 83 -15.86 0.14 -3.67
C HIS A 83 -14.94 -1.01 -3.32
N ASP A 84 -15.43 -2.22 -3.60
CA ASP A 84 -14.68 -3.47 -3.49
C ASP A 84 -14.38 -3.98 -4.90
N THR A 85 -13.11 -4.25 -5.19
CA THR A 85 -12.68 -4.71 -6.50
C THR A 85 -11.51 -5.67 -6.39
N TYR A 86 -11.28 -6.43 -7.45
CA TYR A 86 -10.13 -7.33 -7.56
C TYR A 86 -9.14 -6.80 -8.59
N LEU A 87 -7.86 -7.06 -8.35
CA LEU A 87 -6.81 -6.86 -9.35
C LEU A 87 -5.84 -8.04 -9.30
N GLY A 88 -6.03 -8.99 -10.23
CA GLY A 88 -5.36 -10.28 -10.17
C GLY A 88 -5.68 -11.00 -8.85
N PRO A 89 -4.68 -11.44 -8.07
CA PRO A 89 -4.90 -12.15 -6.82
C PRO A 89 -5.17 -11.24 -5.61
N TYR A 90 -5.19 -9.92 -5.80
CA TYR A 90 -5.40 -8.95 -4.73
C TYR A 90 -6.87 -8.53 -4.65
N TRP A 91 -7.38 -8.44 -3.41
CA TRP A 91 -8.67 -7.82 -3.11
C TRP A 91 -8.45 -6.43 -2.54
N LEU A 92 -9.09 -5.44 -3.15
CA LEU A 92 -8.94 -4.02 -2.88
C LEU A 92 -10.27 -3.49 -2.35
N VAL A 93 -10.23 -2.90 -1.16
CA VAL A 93 -11.38 -2.26 -0.52
C VAL A 93 -11.06 -0.78 -0.34
N TYR A 94 -11.75 0.06 -1.09
CA TYR A 94 -11.64 1.52 -0.99
C TYR A 94 -12.81 2.06 -0.19
N THR A 95 -12.52 2.89 0.79
CA THR A 95 -13.51 3.43 1.73
C THR A 95 -13.25 4.90 2.00
N LEU A 96 -14.31 5.69 2.08
CA LEU A 96 -14.30 7.07 2.55
C LEU A 96 -14.80 7.13 4.00
N ILE A 97 -13.96 7.59 4.93
CA ILE A 97 -14.38 7.87 6.30
C ILE A 97 -14.44 9.39 6.45
N GLY A 98 -15.66 9.93 6.43
CA GLY A 98 -15.85 11.36 6.17
C GLY A 98 -15.32 11.71 4.78
N ASP A 99 -14.46 12.71 4.69
CA ASP A 99 -13.79 13.11 3.43
C ASP A 99 -12.40 12.47 3.23
N LEU A 100 -12.00 11.55 4.11
CA LEU A 100 -10.67 10.95 4.07
C LEU A 100 -10.70 9.58 3.37
N PRO A 101 -9.86 9.39 2.33
CA PRO A 101 -9.78 8.11 1.63
C PRO A 101 -8.87 7.11 2.34
N TYR A 102 -9.32 5.86 2.34
CA TYR A 102 -8.59 4.69 2.80
C TYR A 102 -8.62 3.61 1.73
N LEU A 103 -7.49 2.92 1.54
CA LEU A 103 -7.41 1.77 0.66
C LEU A 103 -6.81 0.60 1.43
N THR A 104 -7.61 -0.45 1.61
CA THR A 104 -7.15 -1.72 2.16
C THR A 104 -6.85 -2.67 1.02
N ILE A 105 -5.65 -3.25 1.04
CA ILE A 105 -5.14 -4.18 0.04
C ILE A 105 -4.90 -5.50 0.75
N TYR A 106 -5.78 -6.48 0.52
CA TYR A 106 -5.58 -7.84 0.98
C TYR A 106 -4.59 -8.56 0.07
N SER A 107 -3.59 -9.16 0.68
CA SER A 107 -2.49 -9.81 -0.04
C SER A 107 -2.93 -11.13 -0.70
N GLN A 108 -2.22 -11.49 -1.76
CA GLN A 108 -2.32 -12.82 -2.35
C GLN A 108 -1.86 -13.95 -1.39
N PRO A 109 -2.32 -15.19 -1.58
CA PRO A 109 -1.80 -16.35 -0.87
C PRO A 109 -0.27 -16.46 -0.96
N GLY A 110 0.38 -16.78 0.15
CA GLY A 110 1.84 -16.93 0.23
C GLY A 110 2.62 -15.65 0.57
N ALA A 111 1.96 -14.49 0.62
CA ALA A 111 2.55 -13.28 1.19
C ALA A 111 2.83 -13.44 2.71
N LEU A 112 3.81 -12.69 3.23
CA LEU A 112 4.17 -12.67 4.65
C LEU A 112 3.40 -11.61 5.46
N TYR A 113 2.63 -10.76 4.77
CA TYR A 113 1.65 -9.86 5.36
C TYR A 113 0.24 -10.31 4.96
N ASP A 114 -0.76 -10.00 5.79
CA ASP A 114 -2.16 -10.34 5.53
C ASP A 114 -2.85 -9.22 4.72
N TYR A 115 -2.56 -7.97 5.05
CA TYR A 115 -3.07 -6.81 4.33
C TYR A 115 -2.27 -5.54 4.61
N VAL A 116 -2.42 -4.57 3.72
CA VAL A 116 -1.86 -3.22 3.83
C VAL A 116 -3.01 -2.22 3.82
N ILE A 117 -3.00 -1.25 4.73
CA ILE A 117 -3.93 -0.11 4.72
C ILE A 117 -3.14 1.14 4.36
N LEU A 118 -3.60 1.85 3.33
CA LEU A 118 -3.12 3.16 2.97
C LEU A 118 -4.13 4.22 3.41
N SER A 119 -3.60 5.29 3.96
CA SER A 119 -4.31 6.53 4.24
C SER A 119 -3.47 7.70 3.76
N ILE A 120 -3.98 8.93 3.92
CA ILE A 120 -3.30 10.12 3.41
C ILE A 120 -1.97 10.41 4.11
N ASP A 121 -1.75 9.95 5.35
CA ASP A 121 -0.59 10.29 6.17
C ASP A 121 0.05 9.07 6.84
N LYS A 122 -0.49 7.87 6.59
CA LYS A 122 -0.01 6.64 7.21
C LYS A 122 -0.22 5.44 6.32
N ILE A 123 0.73 4.52 6.38
CA ILE A 123 0.59 3.17 5.82
C ILE A 123 0.71 2.19 6.98
N MET A 124 -0.20 1.22 7.05
CA MET A 124 -0.16 0.14 8.01
C MET A 124 0.01 -1.18 7.28
N VAL A 125 0.89 -2.04 7.79
CA VAL A 125 1.11 -3.39 7.31
C VAL A 125 0.81 -4.35 8.44
N LYS A 126 -0.18 -5.23 8.25
CA LYS A 126 -0.49 -6.30 9.19
C LYS A 126 0.23 -7.58 8.74
N THR A 127 1.01 -8.20 9.62
CA THR A 127 1.71 -9.45 9.31
C THR A 127 1.20 -10.65 10.09
N ASN A 128 1.31 -11.82 9.45
CA ASN A 128 0.91 -13.09 10.00
C ASN A 128 2.04 -13.71 10.83
N SER A 129 1.73 -14.21 12.04
CA SER A 129 2.63 -15.08 12.82
C SER A 129 4.06 -14.52 13.05
N ARG A 130 4.21 -13.20 13.16
CA ARG A 130 5.50 -12.50 13.31
C ARG A 130 6.52 -12.75 12.17
N ARG A 131 6.05 -13.15 10.98
CA ARG A 131 6.91 -13.32 9.81
C ARG A 131 7.65 -12.01 9.47
N GLU A 132 8.88 -12.15 9.03
CA GLU A 132 9.72 -11.02 8.64
C GLU A 132 9.25 -10.46 7.30
N VAL A 133 8.77 -9.22 7.32
CA VAL A 133 8.52 -8.42 6.11
C VAL A 133 9.62 -7.38 6.03
N TYR A 134 10.29 -7.32 4.89
CA TYR A 134 11.37 -6.37 4.66
C TYR A 134 10.81 -5.08 4.08
N ILE A 135 11.20 -3.94 4.65
CA ILE A 135 10.88 -2.63 4.08
C ILE A 135 12.16 -2.04 3.51
N LEU A 136 12.16 -1.83 2.19
CA LEU A 136 13.29 -1.29 1.45
C LEU A 136 12.97 0.14 0.99
N ASP A 137 13.94 1.04 1.08
CA ASP A 137 13.87 2.36 0.44
C ASP A 137 14.54 2.38 -0.94
N GLU A 138 14.47 3.51 -1.64
CA GLU A 138 15.02 3.71 -2.99
C GLU A 138 16.50 3.38 -3.13
N ASN A 139 17.27 3.53 -2.06
CA ASN A 139 18.71 3.29 -2.10
C ASN A 139 19.04 1.81 -1.86
N GLY A 140 18.02 0.94 -1.82
CA GLY A 140 18.16 -0.44 -1.36
C GLY A 140 18.66 -0.52 0.09
N SER A 141 18.65 0.61 0.82
CA SER A 141 19.10 0.67 2.19
C SER A 141 18.05 -0.05 3.01
N ARG A 142 18.43 -1.23 3.50
CA ARG A 142 17.58 -2.01 4.40
C ARG A 142 17.37 -1.18 5.64
N LYS A 143 16.18 -0.58 5.76
CA LYS A 143 15.88 0.14 7.00
C LYS A 143 15.61 -0.80 8.16
N LEU A 144 15.52 -2.13 7.96
CA LEU A 144 15.47 -3.11 9.06
C LEU A 144 15.50 -4.60 8.62
N MET A 145 16.13 -5.43 9.47
CA MET A 145 15.93 -6.87 9.62
C MET A 145 15.21 -7.03 10.96
N LEU A 146 13.96 -7.51 10.99
CA LEU A 146 13.14 -7.49 12.21
C LEU A 146 12.91 -8.90 12.76
N LEU A 147 13.83 -9.37 13.61
CA LEU A 147 13.62 -10.45 14.59
C LEU A 147 12.40 -10.15 15.45
#